data_AF-A0A016TIC0-F1
#
_entry.id   AF-A0A016TIC0-F1
#
_cell.length_a   1.000
_cell.length_b   1.000
_cell.length_c   1.000
_cell.angle_alpha   90.00
_cell.angle_beta   90.00
_cell.angle_gamma   90.00
#
_symmetry.space_group_name_H-M   'P 1'
#
loop_
_entity.id
_entity.type
_entity.pdbx_description
1 polymer ?
#
loop_
_entity_poly.entity_id
_entity_poly.type
_entity_poly.pdbx_seq_one_letter_code
_entity_poly.pdbx_strand_id
1 'polypeptide(L)'
;MVKVVDGDVALIRVESSSEKFVTTVLPFITLISGSEVVLRSLFVGRSIRACEKFLIRYRRTELYSLLRHAEPGVEKNATLKALNSVSGKLNC
;
A
#
# COMPACT_ATOMS: atom_id res chain seq x y z
N MET A 1 -9.91 -8.57 14.09
CA MET A 1 -8.71 -9.30 13.62
C MET A 1 -7.92 -8.37 12.72
N VAL A 2 -6.63 -8.14 13.02
CA VAL A 2 -5.71 -7.30 12.23
C VAL A 2 -4.70 -8.23 11.55
N LYS A 3 -4.46 -8.03 10.26
CA LYS A 3 -3.45 -8.75 9.49
C LYS A 3 -2.54 -7.72 8.83
N VAL A 4 -1.26 -7.74 9.14
CA VAL A 4 -0.26 -6.95 8.39
C VAL A 4 -0.06 -7.62 7.04
N VAL A 5 -0.16 -6.85 5.95
CA VAL A 5 -0.07 -7.37 4.57
C VAL A 5 1.22 -6.96 3.90
N ASP A 6 1.72 -5.77 4.22
CA ASP A 6 2.96 -5.20 3.69
C ASP A 6 3.56 -4.26 4.75
N GLY A 7 4.87 -4.00 4.75
CA GLY A 7 5.60 -3.43 5.89
C GLY A 7 4.99 -2.16 6.52
N ASP A 8 4.39 -1.30 5.70
CA ASP A 8 3.70 -0.04 6.02
C ASP A 8 2.16 -0.11 5.82
N VAL A 9 1.61 -1.26 5.39
CA VAL A 9 0.18 -1.44 5.12
C VAL A 9 -0.43 -2.55 5.98
N ALA A 10 -1.41 -2.15 6.80
CA ALA A 10 -2.21 -3.06 7.61
C ALA A 10 -3.63 -3.26 7.04
N LEU A 11 -4.13 -4.50 7.12
CA LEU A 11 -5.51 -4.85 6.82
C LEU A 11 -6.27 -5.11 8.12
N ILE A 12 -7.30 -4.31 8.37
CA ILE A 12 -8.16 -4.42 9.56
C ILE A 12 -9.54 -4.95 9.16
N ARG A 13 -10.01 -6.00 9.85
CA ARG A 13 -11.37 -6.47 9.70
C ARG A 13 -12.27 -5.75 10.71
N VAL A 14 -13.29 -5.10 10.19
CA VAL A 14 -14.32 -4.37 10.97
C VAL A 14 -15.71 -4.86 10.59
N GLU A 15 -16.66 -4.68 11.50
CA GLU A 15 -18.07 -4.85 11.19
C GLU A 15 -18.55 -3.70 10.26
N SER A 16 -19.49 -3.99 9.35
CA SER A 16 -19.97 -3.00 8.38
C SER A 16 -20.59 -1.77 9.06
N SER A 17 -21.24 -1.95 10.21
CA SER A 17 -21.81 -0.88 11.03
C SER A 17 -20.75 0.08 11.58
N SER A 18 -19.54 -0.43 11.85
CA SER A 18 -18.43 0.28 12.47
C SER A 18 -17.43 0.88 11.46
N GLU A 19 -17.59 0.58 10.17
CA GLU A 19 -16.68 1.01 9.09
C GLU A 19 -16.46 2.53 9.09
N LYS A 20 -17.55 3.30 9.13
CA LYS A 20 -17.49 4.77 9.13
C LYS A 20 -16.74 5.30 10.35
N PHE A 21 -17.06 4.79 11.53
CA PHE A 21 -16.40 5.20 12.76
C PHE A 21 -14.88 4.96 12.69
N VAL A 22 -14.47 3.76 12.30
CA VAL A 22 -13.04 3.43 12.22
C VAL A 22 -12.32 4.30 11.19
N THR A 23 -12.86 4.43 9.98
CA THR A 23 -12.25 5.27 8.94
C THR A 23 -12.14 6.74 9.34
N THR A 24 -13.09 7.27 10.12
CA THR A 24 -13.02 8.64 10.65
C THR A 24 -12.01 8.83 11.77
N VAL A 25 -11.73 7.79 12.55
CA VAL A 25 -10.82 7.89 13.71
C VAL A 25 -9.35 7.72 13.33
N LEU A 26 -9.06 6.96 12.27
CA LEU A 26 -7.69 6.72 11.79
C LEU A 26 -6.78 7.97 11.72
N PRO A 27 -7.18 9.11 11.13
CA PRO A 27 -6.30 10.28 11.04
C PRO A 27 -5.99 10.94 12.38
N PHE A 28 -6.74 10.64 13.44
CA PHE A 28 -6.49 11.18 14.79
C PHE A 28 -5.51 10.33 15.60
N ILE A 29 -5.11 9.16 15.09
CA ILE A 29 -4.06 8.34 15.70
C ILE A 29 -2.71 8.88 15.22
N THR A 30 -2.07 9.70 16.06
CA THR A 30 -0.81 10.38 15.72
C THR A 30 0.42 9.72 16.33
N LEU A 31 0.25 8.83 17.31
CA LEU A 31 1.35 8.18 18.03
C LEU A 31 1.07 6.69 18.22
N ILE A 32 2.02 5.83 17.83
CA ILE A 32 1.99 4.38 18.09
C ILE A 32 3.33 3.99 18.70
N SER A 33 3.30 3.46 19.94
CA SER A 33 4.50 3.00 20.64
C SER A 33 5.62 4.04 20.73
N GLY A 34 5.26 5.32 20.86
CA GLY A 34 6.23 6.43 20.93
C GLY A 34 6.72 6.96 19.58
N SER A 35 6.30 6.34 18.46
CA SER A 35 6.59 6.83 17.11
C SER A 35 5.43 7.66 16.56
N GLU A 36 5.76 8.83 16.01
CA GLU A 36 4.79 9.64 15.27
C GLU A 36 4.39 8.94 13.97
N VAL A 37 3.09 8.88 13.71
CA VAL A 37 2.52 8.21 12.53
C VAL A 37 1.36 9.01 11.95
N VAL A 38 1.13 8.82 10.65
CA VAL A 38 -0.09 9.29 9.97
C VAL A 38 -0.76 8.08 9.32
N LEU A 39 -1.90 7.67 9.88
CA LEU A 39 -2.66 6.55 9.33
C LEU A 39 -3.64 7.05 8.27
N ARG A 40 -3.62 6.39 7.10
CA ARG A 40 -4.53 6.68 5.99
C ARG A 40 -5.28 5.41 5.57
N SER A 41 -6.59 5.53 5.35
CA SER A 41 -7.36 4.49 4.67
C SER A 41 -7.03 4.47 3.18
N LEU A 42 -6.47 3.36 2.71
CA LEU A 42 -6.13 3.16 1.30
C LEU A 42 -7.32 2.61 0.50
N PHE A 43 -8.02 1.62 1.04
CA PHE A 43 -9.14 0.95 0.39
C PHE A 43 -10.00 0.19 1.40
N VAL A 44 -11.32 0.25 1.20
CA VAL A 44 -12.29 -0.55 1.98
C VAL A 44 -12.93 -1.58 1.05
N GLY A 45 -12.62 -2.86 1.31
CA GLY A 45 -13.11 -3.99 0.52
C GLY A 45 -14.02 -4.91 1.32
N ARG A 46 -14.93 -5.59 0.63
CA ARG A 46 -15.84 -6.59 1.24
C ARG A 46 -15.22 -7.99 1.38
N SER A 47 -14.02 -8.21 0.84
CA SER A 47 -13.27 -9.46 0.99
C SER A 47 -11.76 -9.21 1.02
N ILE A 48 -11.01 -10.10 1.68
CA ILE A 48 -9.55 -10.02 1.76
C ILE A 48 -8.94 -10.04 0.35
N ARG A 49 -9.46 -10.91 -0.54
CA ARG A 49 -9.01 -11.01 -1.94
C ARG A 49 -9.15 -9.70 -2.71
N ALA A 50 -10.23 -8.94 -2.48
CA ALA A 50 -10.41 -7.64 -3.11
C ALA A 50 -9.37 -6.62 -2.65
N CYS A 51 -9.06 -6.61 -1.35
CA CYS A 51 -8.01 -5.76 -0.79
C CYS A 51 -6.62 -6.12 -1.30
N GLU A 52 -6.28 -7.41 -1.38
CA GLU A 52 -5.01 -7.89 -1.93
C GLU A 52 -4.85 -7.50 -3.41
N LYS A 53 -5.91 -7.68 -4.22
CA LYS A 53 -5.91 -7.26 -5.63
C LYS A 53 -5.72 -5.76 -5.78
N PHE A 54 -6.36 -4.95 -4.92
CA PHE A 54 -6.16 -3.51 -4.89
C PHE A 54 -4.71 -3.16 -4.54
N LEU A 55 -4.14 -3.79 -3.51
CA LEU A 55 -2.77 -3.51 -3.05
C LEU A 55 -1.73 -3.76 -4.13
N ILE A 56 -1.85 -4.86 -4.89
CA ILE A 56 -0.97 -5.14 -6.03
C ILE A 56 -1.05 -4.01 -7.07
N ARG A 57 -2.26 -3.53 -7.39
CA ARG A 57 -2.45 -2.44 -8.36
C ARG A 57 -1.88 -1.12 -7.84
N TYR A 58 -2.08 -0.84 -6.55
CA TYR A 58 -1.55 0.35 -5.88
C TYR A 58 -0.03 0.39 -5.95
N ARG A 59 0.65 -0.69 -5.52
CA ARG A 59 2.10 -0.83 -5.58
C ARG A 59 2.68 -0.73 -6.98
N ARG A 60 2.03 -1.37 -7.97
CA ARG A 60 2.45 -1.21 -9.38
C ARG A 60 2.42 0.24 -9.83
N THR A 61 1.36 0.97 -9.48
CA THR A 61 1.21 2.39 -9.85
C THR A 61 2.29 3.24 -9.20
N GLU A 62 2.60 2.99 -7.93
CA GLU A 62 3.70 3.63 -7.20
C GLU A 62 5.05 3.37 -7.88
N LEU A 63 5.38 2.12 -8.19
CA LEU A 63 6.62 1.75 -8.89
C LEU A 63 6.75 2.42 -10.26
N TYR A 64 5.67 2.47 -11.05
CA TYR A 64 5.68 3.18 -12.33
C TYR A 64 5.87 4.68 -12.17
N SER A 65 5.30 5.28 -11.12
CA SER A 65 5.50 6.70 -10.82
C SER A 65 6.95 6.99 -10.45
N LEU A 66 7.56 6.16 -9.59
CA LEU A 66 8.97 6.28 -9.22
C LEU A 66 9.88 6.12 -10.43
N LEU A 67 9.61 5.15 -11.31
CA LEU A 67 10.37 4.94 -12.53
C LEU A 67 10.39 6.17 -13.45
N ARG A 68 9.27 6.91 -13.53
CA ARG A 68 9.18 8.12 -14.36
C ARG A 68 10.06 9.26 -13.84
N HIS A 69 10.27 9.32 -12.53
CA HIS A 69 11.04 10.39 -11.88
C HIS A 69 12.49 10.00 -11.57
N ALA A 70 12.85 8.72 -11.73
CA ALA A 70 14.21 8.24 -11.51
C ALA A 70 15.17 8.79 -12.57
N GLU A 71 16.23 9.46 -12.12
CA GLU A 71 17.34 9.89 -12.98
C GLU A 71 18.03 8.67 -13.63
N PRO A 72 18.58 8.82 -14.85
CA PRO A 72 19.26 7.73 -15.53
C PRO A 72 20.50 7.28 -14.73
N GLY A 73 20.41 6.12 -14.09
CA GLY A 73 21.47 5.57 -13.24
C GLY A 73 21.07 4.30 -12.47
N VAL A 74 21.69 4.08 -11.33
CA VAL A 74 21.54 2.87 -10.49
C VAL A 74 20.10 2.68 -9.99
N GLU A 75 19.40 3.76 -9.63
CA GLU A 75 18.03 3.72 -9.12
C GLU A 75 17.01 3.25 -10.16
N LYS A 76 17.18 3.67 -11.42
CA LYS A 76 16.32 3.24 -12.53
C LYS A 76 16.44 1.74 -12.77
N ASN A 77 17.65 1.19 -12.71
CA ASN A 77 17.88 -0.25 -12.87
C ASN A 77 17.31 -1.07 -11.70
N ALA A 78 17.44 -0.58 -10.46
CA ALA A 78 16.83 -1.23 -9.30
C ALA A 78 15.30 -1.23 -9.39
N THR A 79 14.71 -0.10 -9.77
CA THR A 79 13.25 0.06 -9.94
C THR A 79 12.73 -0.84 -11.06
N LEU A 80 13.43 -0.91 -12.21
CA LEU A 80 13.10 -1.82 -13.32
C LEU A 80 13.18 -3.30 -12.91
N LYS A 81 14.20 -3.67 -12.12
CA LYS A 81 14.35 -5.05 -11.63
C LYS A 81 13.20 -5.44 -10.70
N ALA A 82 12.81 -4.54 -9.78
CA ALA A 82 11.65 -4.74 -8.91
C ALA A 82 10.35 -4.86 -9.74
N LEU A 83 10.13 -3.95 -10.70
CA LEU A 83 8.98 -3.97 -11.60
C LEU A 83 8.88 -5.29 -12.38
N ASN A 84 9.99 -5.74 -12.95
CA ASN A 84 10.05 -7.00 -13.72
C ASN A 84 9.78 -8.24 -12.86
N SER A 85 10.19 -8.22 -11.58
CA SER A 85 9.90 -9.34 -10.65
C SER A 85 8.42 -9.47 -10.29
N VAL A 86 7.67 -8.35 -10.29
CA VAL A 86 6.25 -8.29 -9.92
C VAL A 86 5.31 -8.37 -11.14
N SER A 87 5.80 -8.01 -12.32
CA SER A 87 4.98 -7.83 -13.54
C SER A 87 5.20 -8.90 -14.61
N GLY A 88 6.29 -9.69 -14.49
CA GLY A 88 6.87 -10.37 -15.64
C GLY A 88 7.69 -9.40 -16.50
N LYS A 89 8.65 -9.90 -17.30
CA LYS A 89 9.56 -9.06 -18.10
C LYS A 89 8.77 -8.06 -18.95
N LEU A 90 8.88 -6.78 -18.62
CA LEU A 90 8.52 -5.69 -19.52
C LEU A 90 9.75 -5.45 -20.39
N ASN A 91 9.65 -5.84 -21.66
CA ASN A 91 10.61 -5.42 -22.68
C ASN A 91 10.31 -3.93 -22.96
N CYS A 92 11.04 -3.04 -22.28
CA CYS A 92 11.15 -1.64 -22.67
C CYS A 92 12.37 -1.49 -23.57
#